data_AF-A0A927HZG4-F1
#
_entry.id   AF-A0A927HZG4-F1
#
_cell.length_a   1.000
_cell.length_b   1.000
_cell.length_c   1.000
_cell.angle_alpha   90.00
_cell.angle_beta   90.00
_cell.angle_gamma   90.00
#
_symmetry.space_group_name_H-M   'P 1'
#
loop_
_entity.id
_entity.type
_entity.pdbx_description
1 polymer ?
#
loop_
_entity_poly.entity_id
_entity_poly.type
_entity_poly.pdbx_seq_one_letter_code
_entity_poly.pdbx_strand_id
1 'polypeptide(L)'
;MKTENLAIVASLLAGVALVGFFAAPSLLRGPPRDQETLCPKTGPVGQTLILVDKTDPWSEVQAGRLKTLVKQIGDELPADRMLSIYVFNDVFEPGFPALISLCNPGKTASELIGNPRREYVKWVEKFGRPLDDALKVLTTPAKGNQSPIVEAIGDVVARRENRVETGDRKLVLVSDMLQNSGQYTVFGNGAGARDPEKLRQLLAKVWQSSGAASWALSVHQVQGLYEPQRLEQAATLWQQAFRKMNVAVSWDRL
;
A
#
# COMPACT_ATOMS: atom_id res chain seq x y z
N MET A 1 64.67 -13.04 9.86
CA MET A 1 63.59 -14.02 10.17
C MET A 1 62.41 -13.43 10.96
N LYS A 2 62.51 -12.99 12.24
CA LYS A 2 61.33 -12.47 12.97
C LYS A 2 60.82 -11.10 12.48
N THR A 3 61.72 -10.21 12.07
CA THR A 3 61.40 -8.84 11.63
C THR A 3 60.81 -8.78 10.22
N GLU A 4 61.26 -9.63 9.30
CA GLU A 4 60.74 -9.71 7.93
C GLU A 4 59.29 -10.19 7.90
N ASN A 5 58.96 -11.21 8.71
CA ASN A 5 57.58 -11.69 8.84
C ASN A 5 56.66 -10.62 9.43
N LEU A 6 57.18 -9.78 10.34
CA LEU A 6 56.41 -8.69 10.94
C LEU A 6 56.11 -7.58 9.92
N ALA A 7 57.08 -7.25 9.05
CA ALA A 7 56.90 -6.27 7.99
C ALA A 7 55.87 -6.73 6.95
N ILE A 8 55.92 -8.01 6.54
CA ILE A 8 54.96 -8.58 5.58
C ILE A 8 53.54 -8.56 6.16
N VAL A 9 53.37 -8.95 7.43
CA VAL A 9 52.05 -8.90 8.09
C VAL A 9 51.54 -7.46 8.22
N ALA A 10 52.41 -6.51 8.57
CA ALA A 10 52.03 -5.10 8.66
C ALA A 10 51.59 -4.53 7.29
N SER A 11 52.29 -4.86 6.20
CA SER A 11 51.92 -4.44 4.85
C SER A 11 50.59 -5.05 4.39
N LEU A 12 50.33 -6.32 4.71
CA LEU A 12 49.05 -6.97 4.41
C LEU A 12 47.89 -6.34 5.19
N LEU A 13 48.07 -6.08 6.48
CA LEU A 13 47.06 -5.39 7.30
C LEU A 13 46.78 -3.97 6.82
N ALA A 14 47.82 -3.23 6.44
CA ALA A 14 47.67 -1.90 5.85
C ALA A 14 46.91 -1.96 4.53
N GLY A 15 47.19 -2.94 3.67
CA GLY A 15 46.46 -3.17 2.42
C GLY A 15 44.97 -3.46 2.64
N VAL A 16 44.65 -4.35 3.58
CA VAL A 16 43.25 -4.67 3.93
C VAL A 16 42.52 -3.46 4.52
N ALA A 17 43.19 -2.69 5.40
CA ALA A 17 42.62 -1.46 5.96
C ALA A 17 42.35 -0.41 4.87
N LEU A 18 43.26 -0.26 3.90
CA LEU A 18 43.08 0.67 2.78
C LEU A 18 41.91 0.25 1.89
N VAL A 19 41.85 -1.03 1.50
CA VAL A 19 40.73 -1.57 0.72
C VAL A 19 39.41 -1.41 1.48
N GLY A 20 39.38 -1.73 2.77
CA GLY A 20 38.22 -1.52 3.63
C GLY A 20 37.79 -0.05 3.69
N PHE A 21 38.73 0.88 3.83
CA PHE A 21 38.47 2.32 3.89
C PHE A 21 37.87 2.86 2.58
N PHE A 22 38.36 2.42 1.42
CA PHE A 22 37.85 2.86 0.12
C PHE A 22 36.56 2.13 -0.31
N ALA A 23 36.38 0.87 0.09
CA ALA A 23 35.17 0.09 -0.23
C ALA A 23 34.00 0.37 0.72
N ALA A 24 34.27 0.81 1.96
CA ALA A 24 33.26 1.09 2.98
C ALA A 24 32.17 2.08 2.50
N PRO A 25 32.48 3.27 1.93
CA PRO A 25 31.46 4.21 1.49
C PRO A 25 30.49 3.65 0.44
N SER A 26 30.96 2.75 -0.43
CA SER A 26 30.12 2.07 -1.43
C SER A 26 29.27 0.94 -0.83
N LEU A 27 29.81 0.19 0.13
CA LEU A 27 29.06 -0.84 0.87
C LEU A 27 28.01 -0.24 1.82
N LEU A 28 28.21 1.00 2.25
CA LEU A 28 27.37 1.69 3.23
C LEU A 28 26.38 2.65 2.56
N ARG A 29 26.53 2.92 1.26
CA ARG A 29 25.47 3.48 0.43
C ARG A 29 24.46 2.37 0.14
N GLY A 30 23.19 2.63 0.45
CA GLY A 30 22.11 1.71 0.12
C GLY A 30 22.06 1.36 -1.38
N PRO A 31 21.32 0.32 -1.76
CA PRO A 31 21.26 -0.16 -3.14
C PRO A 31 20.88 0.98 -4.11
N PRO A 32 21.38 0.97 -5.36
CA PRO A 32 21.00 1.97 -6.34
C PRO A 32 19.49 1.95 -6.51
N ARG A 33 18.89 3.15 -6.64
CA ARG A 33 17.45 3.33 -6.71
C ARG A 33 17.04 3.88 -8.07
N ASP A 34 15.82 3.59 -8.45
CA ASP A 34 15.13 4.34 -9.49
C ASP A 34 14.82 5.76 -9.02
N GLN A 35 14.94 6.75 -9.91
CA GLN A 35 14.78 8.16 -9.53
C GLN A 35 13.32 8.58 -9.43
N GLU A 36 12.42 7.88 -10.13
CA GLU A 36 10.99 8.20 -10.16
C GLU A 36 10.25 7.44 -9.06
N THR A 37 10.47 6.12 -8.99
CA THR A 37 9.76 5.27 -8.02
C THR A 37 10.44 5.17 -6.66
N LEU A 38 11.71 5.62 -6.57
CA LEU A 38 12.58 5.45 -5.39
C LEU A 38 12.87 4.00 -5.01
N CYS A 39 12.39 3.04 -5.79
CA CYS A 39 12.57 1.63 -5.48
C CYS A 39 14.01 1.19 -5.74
N PRO A 40 14.58 0.30 -4.90
CA PRO A 40 15.84 -0.35 -5.19
C PRO A 40 15.79 -0.99 -6.58
N LYS A 41 16.91 -0.97 -7.31
CA LYS A 41 17.01 -1.65 -8.62
C LYS A 41 16.88 -3.18 -8.50
N THR A 42 17.04 -3.72 -7.29
CA THR A 42 16.75 -5.11 -6.93
C THR A 42 15.27 -5.38 -6.69
N GLY A 43 14.42 -4.36 -6.70
CA GLY A 43 12.99 -4.44 -6.38
C GLY A 43 12.66 -4.08 -4.92
N PRO A 44 11.38 -3.78 -4.62
CA PRO A 44 10.91 -3.55 -3.26
C PRO A 44 10.89 -4.82 -2.41
N VAL A 45 11.01 -4.64 -1.09
CA VAL A 45 11.00 -5.73 -0.08
C VAL A 45 9.59 -6.10 0.41
N GLY A 46 8.56 -5.68 -0.32
CA GLY A 46 7.14 -5.86 -0.01
C GLY A 46 6.29 -4.69 -0.48
N GLN A 47 4.98 -4.79 -0.30
CA GLN A 47 4.05 -3.75 -0.74
C GLN A 47 2.91 -3.49 0.26
N THR A 48 2.61 -2.22 0.46
CA THR A 48 1.34 -1.77 1.03
C THR A 48 0.57 -1.01 -0.04
N LEU A 49 -0.59 -1.53 -0.44
CA LEU A 49 -1.49 -0.90 -1.39
C LEU A 49 -2.70 -0.36 -0.62
N ILE A 50 -2.97 0.94 -0.75
CA ILE A 50 -4.18 1.57 -0.21
C ILE A 50 -5.15 1.76 -1.38
N LEU A 51 -6.32 1.15 -1.28
CA LEU A 51 -7.41 1.33 -2.25
C LEU A 51 -8.52 2.13 -1.57
N VAL A 52 -8.81 3.31 -2.11
CA VAL A 52 -9.82 4.22 -1.56
C VAL A 52 -11.01 4.30 -2.49
N ASP A 53 -12.15 3.90 -1.95
CA ASP A 53 -13.45 4.08 -2.57
C ASP A 53 -13.96 5.50 -2.32
N LYS A 54 -14.17 6.23 -3.42
CA LYS A 54 -14.53 7.65 -3.39
C LYS A 54 -15.88 7.89 -4.07
N THR A 55 -16.76 6.90 -4.05
CA THR A 55 -18.06 6.96 -4.74
C THR A 55 -19.09 7.79 -3.99
N ASP A 56 -18.88 8.00 -2.69
CA ASP A 56 -19.70 8.90 -1.87
C ASP A 56 -18.89 10.11 -1.41
N PRO A 57 -19.55 11.28 -1.26
CA PRO A 57 -18.88 12.46 -0.75
C PRO A 57 -18.56 12.27 0.73
N TRP A 58 -17.35 12.66 1.10
CA TRP A 58 -16.89 12.55 2.47
C TRP A 58 -17.00 13.88 3.23
N SER A 59 -17.32 13.79 4.52
CA SER A 59 -17.24 14.92 5.44
C SER A 59 -15.79 15.30 5.73
N GLU A 60 -15.56 16.53 6.19
CA GLU A 60 -14.23 16.99 6.61
C GLU A 60 -13.61 16.09 7.69
N VAL A 61 -14.45 15.55 8.59
CA VAL A 61 -14.02 14.64 9.65
C VAL A 61 -13.50 13.33 9.05
N GLN A 62 -14.23 12.71 8.12
CA GLN A 62 -13.80 11.48 7.44
C GLN A 62 -12.52 11.71 6.63
N ALA A 63 -12.46 12.81 5.88
CA ALA A 63 -11.27 13.22 5.14
C ALA A 63 -10.05 13.38 6.08
N GLY A 64 -10.25 14.00 7.25
CA GLY A 64 -9.24 14.12 8.29
C GLY A 64 -8.77 12.77 8.84
N ARG A 65 -9.69 11.83 9.08
CA ARG A 65 -9.36 10.48 9.56
C ARG A 65 -8.59 9.66 8.51
N LEU A 66 -9.00 9.70 7.23
CA LEU A 66 -8.21 9.09 6.16
C LEU A 66 -6.81 9.70 6.09
N LYS A 67 -6.71 11.03 6.19
CA LYS A 67 -5.42 11.72 6.15
C LYS A 67 -4.49 11.21 7.26
N THR A 68 -5.01 11.08 8.49
CA THR A 68 -4.28 10.53 9.62
C THR A 68 -3.85 9.07 9.37
N LEU A 69 -4.76 8.22 8.90
CA LEU A 69 -4.47 6.82 8.59
C LEU A 69 -3.35 6.68 7.55
N VAL A 70 -3.46 7.37 6.42
CA VAL A 70 -2.49 7.29 5.32
C VAL A 70 -1.13 7.85 5.75
N LYS A 71 -1.11 8.94 6.53
CA LYS A 71 0.13 9.46 7.11
C LYS A 71 0.78 8.45 8.03
N GLN A 72 0.01 7.85 8.94
CA GLN A 72 0.51 6.82 9.85
C GLN A 72 1.12 5.64 9.07
N ILE A 73 0.41 5.14 8.05
CA ILE A 73 0.92 4.06 7.19
C ILE A 73 2.23 4.46 6.51
N GLY A 74 2.31 5.67 5.95
CA GLY A 74 3.52 6.17 5.30
C GLY A 74 4.68 6.39 6.27
N ASP A 75 4.38 6.80 7.51
CA ASP A 75 5.36 7.06 8.55
C ASP A 75 5.97 5.80 9.16
N GLU A 76 5.14 4.76 9.30
CA GLU A 76 5.50 3.43 9.81
C GLU A 76 6.02 2.49 8.71
N LEU A 77 5.93 2.90 7.44
CA LEU A 77 6.34 2.06 6.31
C LEU A 77 7.83 1.68 6.45
N PRO A 78 8.20 0.39 6.40
CA PRO A 78 9.60 -0.01 6.39
C PRO A 78 10.37 0.59 5.20
N ALA A 79 11.68 0.79 5.37
CA ALA A 79 12.54 1.17 4.25
C ALA A 79 12.46 0.12 3.12
N ASP A 80 12.57 0.57 1.88
CA ASP A 80 12.49 -0.23 0.65
C ASP A 80 11.14 -0.90 0.36
N ARG A 81 10.16 -0.74 1.24
CA ARG A 81 8.79 -1.18 0.98
C ARG A 81 8.09 -0.20 0.05
N MET A 82 7.32 -0.73 -0.89
CA MET A 82 6.51 0.08 -1.81
C MET A 82 5.18 0.47 -1.16
N LEU A 83 4.80 1.75 -1.29
CA LEU A 83 3.47 2.26 -1.00
C LEU A 83 2.80 2.68 -2.31
N SER A 84 1.62 2.13 -2.57
CA SER A 84 0.80 2.53 -3.72
C SER A 84 -0.57 2.97 -3.25
N ILE A 85 -1.08 4.08 -3.77
CA ILE A 85 -2.42 4.59 -3.45
C ILE A 85 -3.24 4.65 -4.72
N TYR A 86 -4.38 3.97 -4.70
CA TYR A 86 -5.34 3.90 -5.79
C TYR A 86 -6.66 4.48 -5.32
N VAL A 87 -7.33 5.21 -6.21
CA VAL A 87 -8.64 5.81 -5.94
C VAL A 87 -9.53 5.54 -7.12
N PHE A 88 -10.74 5.05 -6.85
CA PHE A 88 -11.76 4.86 -7.87
C PHE A 88 -13.03 5.62 -7.50
N ASN A 89 -13.81 5.96 -8.51
CA ASN A 89 -15.08 6.66 -8.42
C ASN A 89 -16.16 5.84 -9.17
N ASP A 90 -17.18 6.49 -9.75
CA ASP A 90 -18.31 5.81 -10.38
C ASP A 90 -18.03 5.13 -11.71
N VAL A 91 -17.12 5.66 -12.50
CA VAL A 91 -16.75 5.01 -13.76
C VAL A 91 -15.54 4.16 -13.47
N PHE A 92 -15.78 2.88 -13.18
CA PHE A 92 -14.69 1.93 -13.09
C PHE A 92 -14.16 1.65 -14.50
N GLU A 93 -13.06 2.32 -14.81
CA GLU A 93 -12.21 2.02 -15.95
C GLU A 93 -11.03 1.18 -15.46
N PRO A 94 -10.94 -0.11 -15.86
CA PRO A 94 -9.79 -0.93 -15.55
C PRO A 94 -8.48 -0.25 -15.95
N GLY A 95 -7.45 -0.37 -15.12
CA GLY A 95 -6.16 0.29 -15.38
C GLY A 95 -6.07 1.78 -14.99
N PHE A 96 -7.04 2.32 -14.24
CA PHE A 96 -6.94 3.68 -13.67
C PHE A 96 -5.62 3.91 -12.91
N PRO A 97 -4.93 5.04 -13.08
CA PRO A 97 -3.57 5.21 -12.55
C PRO A 97 -3.53 5.29 -11.01
N ALA A 98 -2.39 4.91 -10.43
CA ALA A 98 -2.11 5.20 -9.03
C ALA A 98 -1.95 6.71 -8.83
N LEU A 99 -2.42 7.24 -7.68
CA LEU A 99 -2.09 8.61 -7.26
C LEU A 99 -0.59 8.73 -6.95
N ILE A 100 -0.07 7.72 -6.26
CA ILE A 100 1.36 7.54 -5.99
C ILE A 100 1.69 6.06 -6.01
N SER A 101 2.91 5.74 -6.41
CA SER A 101 3.51 4.42 -6.22
C SER A 101 5.01 4.60 -6.02
N LEU A 102 5.43 4.63 -4.75
CA LEU A 102 6.80 4.99 -4.35
C LEU A 102 7.31 4.01 -3.30
N CYS A 103 8.60 3.67 -3.36
CA CYS A 103 9.28 2.99 -2.26
C CYS A 103 9.76 3.99 -1.20
N ASN A 104 9.63 3.61 0.07
CA ASN A 104 10.18 4.42 1.16
C ASN A 104 11.73 4.38 1.11
N PRO A 105 12.42 5.51 0.92
CA PRO A 105 13.88 5.54 0.85
C PRO A 105 14.57 5.32 2.21
N GLY A 106 13.81 5.28 3.32
CA GLY A 106 14.31 5.25 4.69
C GLY A 106 14.43 6.66 5.29
N LYS A 107 14.24 6.78 6.61
CA LYS A 107 14.33 8.04 7.37
C LYS A 107 15.68 8.26 8.05
N THR A 108 16.41 7.18 8.31
CA THR A 108 17.66 7.17 9.07
C THR A 108 18.81 6.73 8.18
N ALA A 109 19.93 7.43 8.29
CA ALA A 109 21.18 6.97 7.73
C ALA A 109 21.81 5.92 8.66
N SER A 110 22.63 5.02 8.14
CA SER A 110 23.48 4.17 9.00
C SER A 110 24.31 5.07 9.94
N GLU A 111 24.24 4.80 11.25
CA GLU A 111 24.87 5.63 12.30
C GLU A 111 26.39 5.78 12.11
N LEU A 112 27.05 4.84 11.41
CA LEU A 112 28.49 4.88 11.24
C LEU A 112 28.98 5.81 10.10
N ILE A 113 28.19 6.12 9.07
CA ILE A 113 28.69 6.82 7.84
C ILE A 113 27.78 7.95 7.33
N GLY A 114 26.50 7.98 7.70
CA GLY A 114 25.55 8.90 7.08
C GLY A 114 25.31 10.19 7.86
N ASN A 115 24.80 11.23 7.19
CA ASN A 115 24.25 12.41 7.85
C ASN A 115 22.72 12.22 7.99
N PRO A 116 22.20 11.92 9.20
CA PRO A 116 20.78 11.62 9.40
C PRO A 116 19.87 12.76 8.95
N ARG A 117 20.33 14.02 9.07
CA ARG A 117 19.58 15.19 8.63
C ARG A 117 19.40 15.21 7.11
N ARG A 118 20.40 14.80 6.33
CA ARG A 118 20.33 14.79 4.86
C ARG A 118 19.38 13.71 4.34
N GLU A 119 19.43 12.51 4.91
CA GLU A 119 18.51 11.43 4.51
C GLU A 119 17.08 11.74 4.92
N TYR A 120 16.87 12.34 6.11
CA TYR A 120 15.55 12.81 6.50
C TYR A 120 15.00 13.89 5.56
N VAL A 121 15.81 14.87 5.17
CA VAL A 121 15.40 15.88 4.17
C VAL A 121 15.02 15.22 2.84
N LYS A 122 15.82 14.27 2.36
CA LYS A 122 15.51 13.52 1.14
C LYS A 122 14.21 12.72 1.28
N TRP A 123 13.98 12.07 2.41
CA TRP A 123 12.73 11.38 2.70
C TRP A 123 11.53 12.32 2.64
N VAL A 124 11.62 13.47 3.32
CA VAL A 124 10.55 14.49 3.31
C VAL A 124 10.28 14.97 1.90
N GLU A 125 11.32 15.30 1.13
CA GLU A 125 11.16 15.86 -0.22
C GLU A 125 10.64 14.85 -1.25
N LYS A 126 11.13 13.61 -1.19
CA LYS A 126 10.88 12.60 -2.23
C LYS A 126 9.75 11.64 -1.90
N PHE A 127 9.41 11.46 -0.63
CA PHE A 127 8.36 10.55 -0.18
C PHE A 127 7.25 11.27 0.59
N GLY A 128 7.63 12.02 1.64
CA GLY A 128 6.66 12.69 2.52
C GLY A 128 5.81 13.75 1.79
N ARG A 129 6.42 14.63 1.00
CA ARG A 129 5.71 15.66 0.22
C ARG A 129 4.81 15.07 -0.86
N PRO A 130 5.26 14.11 -1.71
CA PRO A 130 4.35 13.43 -2.64
C PRO A 130 3.17 12.74 -1.95
N LEU A 131 3.39 12.15 -0.77
CA LEU A 131 2.29 11.58 0.02
C LEU A 131 1.31 12.66 0.49
N ASP A 132 1.80 13.79 0.98
CA ASP A 132 0.98 14.94 1.36
C ASP A 132 0.19 15.54 0.17
N ASP A 133 0.77 15.53 -1.03
CA ASP A 133 0.10 15.99 -2.24
C ASP A 133 -0.99 15.01 -2.69
N ALA A 134 -0.72 13.69 -2.62
CA ALA A 134 -1.73 12.66 -2.87
C ALA A 134 -2.91 12.78 -1.89
N LEU A 135 -2.63 13.08 -0.62
CA LEU A 135 -3.63 13.30 0.41
C LEU A 135 -4.57 14.46 0.08
N LYS A 136 -4.11 15.53 -0.57
CA LYS A 136 -4.99 16.64 -1.01
C LYS A 136 -6.05 16.14 -1.99
N VAL A 137 -5.65 15.32 -2.97
CA VAL A 137 -6.54 14.71 -3.97
C VAL A 137 -7.50 13.72 -3.31
N LEU A 138 -7.03 12.94 -2.35
CA LEU A 138 -7.85 12.01 -1.58
C LEU A 138 -8.99 12.72 -0.83
N THR A 139 -8.74 13.91 -0.29
CA THR A 139 -9.71 14.66 0.51
C THR A 139 -10.73 15.49 -0.29
N THR A 140 -10.56 15.63 -1.61
CA THR A 140 -11.55 16.34 -2.45
C THR A 140 -12.89 15.59 -2.45
N PRO A 141 -14.06 16.23 -2.30
CA PRO A 141 -15.33 15.50 -2.44
C PRO A 141 -15.49 14.93 -3.85
N ALA A 142 -15.98 13.70 -3.96
CA ALA A 142 -16.46 13.13 -5.22
C ALA A 142 -17.83 12.48 -4.99
N LYS A 143 -18.57 12.26 -6.06
CA LYS A 143 -19.85 11.57 -6.02
C LYS A 143 -19.95 10.70 -7.25
N GLY A 144 -20.39 9.48 -7.03
CA GLY A 144 -20.52 8.47 -8.03
C GLY A 144 -21.87 7.75 -7.99
N ASN A 145 -22.33 7.28 -9.15
CA ASN A 145 -23.56 6.49 -9.27
C ASN A 145 -23.34 4.97 -9.05
N GLN A 146 -22.09 4.51 -9.09
CA GLN A 146 -21.71 3.11 -8.89
C GLN A 146 -20.58 3.04 -7.86
N SER A 147 -20.46 1.88 -7.20
CA SER A 147 -19.35 1.53 -6.30
C SER A 147 -18.89 0.10 -6.56
N PRO A 148 -18.10 -0.13 -7.62
CA PRO A 148 -17.63 -1.45 -8.03
C PRO A 148 -16.37 -1.87 -7.25
N ILE A 149 -16.51 -1.99 -5.93
CA ILE A 149 -15.42 -2.28 -4.97
C ILE A 149 -14.73 -3.61 -5.30
N VAL A 150 -15.49 -4.69 -5.54
CA VAL A 150 -14.94 -6.02 -5.84
C VAL A 150 -14.12 -5.99 -7.12
N GLU A 151 -14.60 -5.29 -8.14
CA GLU A 151 -13.92 -5.13 -9.42
C GLU A 151 -12.64 -4.30 -9.27
N ALA A 152 -12.70 -3.20 -8.51
CA ALA A 152 -11.54 -2.36 -8.22
C ALA A 152 -10.43 -3.13 -7.47
N ILE A 153 -10.79 -3.93 -6.47
CA ILE A 153 -9.84 -4.83 -5.78
C ILE A 153 -9.19 -5.79 -6.77
N GLY A 154 -9.99 -6.44 -7.61
CA GLY A 154 -9.51 -7.42 -8.58
C GLY A 154 -8.52 -6.84 -9.56
N ASP A 155 -8.83 -5.66 -10.09
CA ASP A 155 -7.98 -4.94 -11.03
C ASP A 155 -6.66 -4.54 -10.39
N VAL A 156 -6.67 -3.77 -9.28
CA VAL A 156 -5.41 -3.28 -8.69
C VAL A 156 -4.51 -4.42 -8.21
N VAL A 157 -5.07 -5.51 -7.68
CA VAL A 157 -4.27 -6.66 -7.24
C VAL A 157 -3.70 -7.47 -8.41
N ALA A 158 -4.43 -7.55 -9.54
CA ALA A 158 -3.98 -8.32 -10.70
C ALA A 158 -2.87 -7.63 -11.50
N ARG A 159 -2.71 -6.31 -11.36
CA ARG A 159 -1.74 -5.51 -12.10
C ARG A 159 -0.29 -5.91 -11.86
N ARG A 160 0.50 -5.96 -12.93
CA ARG A 160 1.90 -6.42 -12.89
C ARG A 160 2.77 -5.53 -12.01
N GLU A 161 2.55 -4.22 -12.06
CA GLU A 161 3.23 -3.22 -11.25
C GLU A 161 2.99 -3.39 -9.74
N ASN A 162 1.90 -4.06 -9.34
CA ASN A 162 1.58 -4.39 -7.94
C ASN A 162 1.96 -5.84 -7.56
N ARG A 163 2.58 -6.60 -8.47
CA ARG A 163 3.04 -7.97 -8.19
C ARG A 163 4.50 -7.95 -7.74
N VAL A 164 4.75 -7.36 -6.57
CA VAL A 164 6.10 -7.37 -5.98
C VAL A 164 6.57 -8.81 -5.75
N GLU A 165 7.77 -9.10 -6.25
CA GLU A 165 8.34 -10.47 -6.28
C GLU A 165 8.72 -10.99 -4.89
N THR A 166 9.10 -10.10 -3.97
CA THR A 166 9.59 -10.48 -2.64
C THR A 166 8.83 -9.79 -1.52
N GLY A 167 8.81 -10.43 -0.35
CA GLY A 167 8.16 -9.89 0.85
C GLY A 167 6.64 -10.03 0.86
N ASP A 168 6.05 -9.53 1.94
CA ASP A 168 4.61 -9.57 2.16
C ASP A 168 3.89 -8.45 1.40
N ARG A 169 2.61 -8.68 1.11
CA ARG A 169 1.74 -7.73 0.41
C ARG A 169 0.51 -7.47 1.26
N LYS A 170 0.19 -6.20 1.47
CA LYS A 170 -0.95 -5.76 2.27
C LYS A 170 -1.86 -4.88 1.43
N LEU A 171 -3.14 -5.23 1.37
CA LEU A 171 -4.20 -4.40 0.82
C LEU A 171 -4.93 -3.72 1.98
N VAL A 172 -4.92 -2.39 1.99
CA VAL A 172 -5.68 -1.53 2.89
C VAL A 172 -6.85 -0.94 2.10
N LEU A 173 -8.04 -1.49 2.28
CA LEU A 173 -9.25 -1.01 1.65
C LEU A 173 -9.91 0.04 2.54
N VAL A 174 -10.18 1.22 1.99
CA VAL A 174 -10.96 2.27 2.65
C VAL A 174 -12.24 2.48 1.86
N SER A 175 -13.37 2.05 2.41
CA SER A 175 -14.69 2.10 1.75
C SER A 175 -15.80 2.03 2.79
N ASP A 176 -17.01 2.47 2.47
CA ASP A 176 -18.19 2.23 3.29
C ASP A 176 -18.74 0.78 3.15
N MET A 177 -18.17 0.04 2.19
CA MET A 177 -18.48 -1.34 1.81
C MET A 177 -19.82 -1.53 1.09
N LEU A 178 -20.42 -0.46 0.55
CA LEU A 178 -21.66 -0.52 -0.20
C LEU A 178 -21.44 -0.83 -1.69
N GLN A 179 -21.14 -2.10 -1.99
CA GLN A 179 -20.99 -2.58 -3.37
C GLN A 179 -22.22 -2.24 -4.22
N ASN A 180 -21.97 -1.58 -5.35
CA ASN A 180 -22.98 -1.25 -6.34
C ASN A 180 -22.40 -1.30 -7.76
N SER A 181 -22.52 -2.44 -8.41
CA SER A 181 -22.13 -2.65 -9.80
C SER A 181 -23.17 -3.48 -10.55
N GLY A 182 -22.97 -3.67 -11.85
CA GLY A 182 -23.79 -4.59 -12.65
C GLY A 182 -23.70 -6.05 -12.20
N GLN A 183 -22.62 -6.44 -11.50
CA GLN A 183 -22.45 -7.82 -11.03
C GLN A 183 -23.10 -8.07 -9.68
N TYR A 184 -23.03 -7.10 -8.76
CA TYR A 184 -23.64 -7.20 -7.44
C TYR A 184 -24.02 -5.82 -6.92
N THR A 185 -25.16 -5.75 -6.24
CA THR A 185 -25.60 -4.52 -5.57
C THR A 185 -26.23 -4.81 -4.21
N VAL A 186 -25.92 -3.96 -3.23
CA VAL A 186 -26.60 -3.93 -1.92
C VAL A 186 -27.86 -3.04 -1.94
N PHE A 187 -28.13 -2.38 -3.06
CA PHE A 187 -29.23 -1.43 -3.23
C PHE A 187 -30.44 -2.08 -3.92
N GLY A 188 -31.61 -1.45 -3.74
CA GLY A 188 -32.87 -1.91 -4.34
C GLY A 188 -33.42 -3.20 -3.71
N ASN A 189 -34.47 -3.76 -4.33
CA ASN A 189 -35.18 -4.96 -3.90
C ASN A 189 -35.31 -5.99 -5.04
N GLY A 190 -34.50 -5.86 -6.10
CA GLY A 190 -34.49 -6.80 -7.22
C GLY A 190 -33.99 -8.18 -6.82
N ALA A 191 -34.30 -9.19 -7.64
CA ALA A 191 -33.82 -10.55 -7.42
C ALA A 191 -32.28 -10.58 -7.36
N GLY A 192 -31.72 -11.12 -6.28
CA GLY A 192 -30.27 -11.21 -6.06
C GLY A 192 -29.61 -9.96 -5.45
N ALA A 193 -30.37 -8.89 -5.15
CA ALA A 193 -29.86 -7.78 -4.35
C ALA A 193 -29.60 -8.27 -2.91
N ARG A 194 -28.47 -7.86 -2.33
CA ARG A 194 -28.03 -8.28 -0.98
C ARG A 194 -27.86 -9.81 -0.81
N ASP A 195 -27.77 -10.56 -1.91
CA ASP A 195 -27.58 -12.01 -1.86
C ASP A 195 -26.16 -12.36 -1.35
N PRO A 196 -26.01 -12.97 -0.16
CA PRO A 196 -24.69 -13.28 0.40
C PRO A 196 -23.89 -14.26 -0.46
N GLU A 197 -24.57 -15.19 -1.14
CA GLU A 197 -23.92 -16.21 -1.95
C GLU A 197 -23.41 -15.63 -3.27
N LYS A 198 -24.18 -14.73 -3.88
CA LYS A 198 -23.75 -14.00 -5.08
C LYS A 198 -22.51 -13.14 -4.81
N LEU A 199 -22.47 -12.42 -3.68
CA LEU A 199 -21.28 -11.65 -3.27
C LEU A 199 -20.07 -12.57 -3.08
N ARG A 200 -20.25 -13.68 -2.36
CA ARG A 200 -19.18 -14.67 -2.12
C ARG A 200 -18.63 -15.24 -3.42
N GLN A 201 -19.49 -15.59 -4.37
CA GLN A 201 -19.07 -16.12 -5.68
C GLN A 201 -18.28 -15.08 -6.49
N LEU A 202 -18.74 -13.84 -6.50
CA LEU A 202 -18.03 -12.73 -7.15
C LEU A 202 -16.63 -12.53 -6.54
N LEU A 203 -16.55 -12.49 -5.20
CA LEU A 203 -15.29 -12.38 -4.49
C LEU A 203 -14.36 -13.57 -4.73
N ALA A 204 -14.87 -14.81 -4.68
CA ALA A 204 -14.08 -16.00 -4.93
C ALA A 204 -13.47 -16.00 -6.34
N LYS A 205 -14.25 -15.61 -7.35
CA LYS A 205 -13.77 -15.44 -8.73
C LYS A 205 -12.65 -14.40 -8.82
N VAL A 206 -12.82 -13.25 -8.17
CA VAL A 206 -11.80 -12.20 -8.15
C VAL A 206 -10.54 -12.68 -7.43
N TRP A 207 -10.67 -13.28 -6.24
CA TRP A 207 -9.52 -13.77 -5.46
C TRP A 207 -8.69 -14.80 -6.22
N GLN A 208 -9.37 -15.72 -6.91
CA GLN A 208 -8.71 -16.76 -7.70
C GLN A 208 -7.99 -16.18 -8.93
N SER A 209 -8.58 -15.21 -9.62
CA SER A 209 -8.04 -14.66 -10.87
C SER A 209 -6.97 -13.59 -10.67
N SER A 210 -7.04 -12.80 -9.60
CA SER A 210 -6.09 -11.70 -9.34
C SER A 210 -4.84 -12.13 -8.57
N GLY A 211 -4.94 -13.21 -7.80
CA GLY A 211 -3.91 -13.61 -6.82
C GLY A 211 -4.06 -12.94 -5.45
N ALA A 212 -5.21 -12.31 -5.17
CA ALA A 212 -5.47 -11.65 -3.88
C ALA A 212 -5.38 -12.58 -2.66
N ALA A 213 -5.46 -13.90 -2.85
CA ALA A 213 -5.26 -14.87 -1.77
C ALA A 213 -3.88 -14.75 -1.09
N SER A 214 -2.87 -14.21 -1.77
CA SER A 214 -1.53 -14.00 -1.20
C SER A 214 -1.37 -12.68 -0.44
N TRP A 215 -2.43 -11.88 -0.32
CA TRP A 215 -2.39 -10.54 0.27
C TRP A 215 -3.04 -10.56 1.65
N ALA A 216 -2.39 -9.90 2.62
CA ALA A 216 -3.05 -9.55 3.88
C ALA A 216 -4.10 -8.46 3.60
N LEU A 217 -5.33 -8.63 4.09
CA LEU A 217 -6.41 -7.66 3.89
C LEU A 217 -6.72 -6.91 5.19
N SER A 218 -6.76 -5.58 5.10
CA SER A 218 -7.26 -4.67 6.13
C SER A 218 -8.38 -3.83 5.53
N VAL A 219 -9.54 -3.80 6.17
CA VAL A 219 -10.66 -2.96 5.81
C VAL A 219 -10.78 -1.86 6.86
N HIS A 220 -10.80 -0.63 6.41
CA HIS A 220 -11.14 0.53 7.22
C HIS A 220 -12.47 1.09 6.72
N GLN A 221 -13.55 0.70 7.41
CA GLN A 221 -14.91 1.00 7.01
C GLN A 221 -15.25 2.45 7.33
N VAL A 222 -15.54 3.24 6.29
CA VAL A 222 -15.94 4.64 6.45
C VAL A 222 -17.41 4.70 6.89
N GLN A 223 -17.70 5.48 7.93
CA GLN A 223 -19.09 5.81 8.27
C GLN A 223 -19.61 6.87 7.31
N GLY A 224 -20.26 6.48 6.21
CA GLY A 224 -20.67 7.37 5.12
C GLY A 224 -21.97 8.15 5.33
N LEU A 225 -22.57 8.60 4.23
CA LEU A 225 -23.86 9.30 4.17
C LEU A 225 -25.06 8.43 4.56
N TYR A 226 -24.88 7.10 4.53
CA TYR A 226 -25.96 6.15 4.73
C TYR A 226 -26.17 5.84 6.22
N GLU A 227 -27.40 5.48 6.56
CA GLU A 227 -27.78 5.08 7.92
C GLU A 227 -26.85 3.98 8.47
N PRO A 228 -26.44 4.05 9.75
CA PRO A 228 -25.53 3.09 10.36
C PRO A 228 -25.97 1.63 10.17
N GLN A 229 -27.28 1.36 10.25
CA GLN A 229 -27.83 0.02 10.05
C GLN A 229 -27.53 -0.54 8.65
N ARG A 230 -27.57 0.30 7.60
CA ARG A 230 -27.24 -0.14 6.23
C ARG A 230 -25.76 -0.47 6.10
N LEU A 231 -24.90 0.36 6.68
CA LEU A 231 -23.45 0.14 6.70
C LEU A 231 -23.08 -1.15 7.45
N GLU A 232 -23.77 -1.43 8.56
CA GLU A 232 -23.58 -2.66 9.34
C GLU A 232 -24.08 -3.91 8.60
N GLN A 233 -25.21 -3.82 7.90
CA GLN A 233 -25.70 -4.91 7.04
C GLN A 233 -24.70 -5.22 5.92
N ALA A 234 -24.18 -4.20 5.25
CA ALA A 234 -23.17 -4.38 4.21
C ALA A 234 -21.88 -4.99 4.76
N ALA A 235 -21.35 -4.45 5.87
CA ALA A 235 -20.19 -5.03 6.56
C ALA A 235 -20.39 -6.51 6.90
N THR A 236 -21.57 -6.86 7.41
CA THR A 236 -21.92 -8.24 7.76
C THR A 236 -21.87 -9.15 6.52
N LEU A 237 -22.42 -8.73 5.38
CA LEU A 237 -22.38 -9.50 4.13
C LEU A 237 -20.94 -9.76 3.68
N TRP A 238 -20.09 -8.72 3.69
CA TRP A 238 -18.68 -8.83 3.31
C TRP A 238 -17.88 -9.72 4.27
N GLN A 239 -18.01 -9.52 5.58
CA GLN A 239 -17.33 -10.34 6.59
C GLN A 239 -17.74 -11.82 6.49
N GLN A 240 -19.03 -12.10 6.27
CA GLN A 240 -19.51 -13.47 6.04
C GLN A 240 -18.92 -14.08 4.77
N ALA A 241 -18.85 -13.31 3.67
CA ALA A 241 -18.25 -13.78 2.43
C ALA A 241 -16.77 -14.12 2.60
N PHE A 242 -15.98 -13.22 3.20
CA PHE A 242 -14.56 -13.47 3.50
C PHE A 242 -14.37 -14.67 4.42
N ARG A 243 -15.17 -14.79 5.49
CA ARG A 243 -15.11 -15.94 6.39
C ARG A 243 -15.38 -17.26 5.67
N LYS A 244 -16.39 -17.31 4.80
CA LYS A 244 -16.70 -18.51 4.00
C LYS A 244 -15.60 -18.85 2.98
N MET A 245 -14.81 -17.86 2.58
CA MET A 245 -13.66 -18.03 1.70
C MET A 245 -12.35 -18.32 2.46
N ASN A 246 -12.39 -18.40 3.80
CA ASN A 246 -11.20 -18.50 4.67
C ASN A 246 -10.19 -17.36 4.46
N VAL A 247 -10.68 -16.16 4.11
CA VAL A 247 -9.85 -14.96 3.98
C VAL A 247 -9.81 -14.26 5.33
N ALA A 248 -8.62 -14.16 5.92
CA ALA A 248 -8.40 -13.36 7.12
C ALA A 248 -8.44 -11.88 6.77
N VAL A 249 -9.22 -11.11 7.53
CA VAL A 249 -9.39 -9.66 7.33
C VAL A 249 -9.33 -8.95 8.68
N SER A 250 -8.48 -7.91 8.78
CA SER A 250 -8.60 -6.92 9.86
C SER A 250 -9.71 -5.95 9.50
N TRP A 251 -10.59 -5.62 10.44
CA TRP A 251 -11.72 -4.75 10.18
C TRP A 251 -11.83 -3.65 11.23
N ASP A 252 -11.56 -2.42 10.80
CA ASP A 252 -11.59 -1.22 11.63
C ASP A 252 -12.68 -0.27 11.12
N ARG A 253 -13.24 0.55 12.02
CA ARG A 253 -14.16 1.63 11.64
C ARG A 253 -13.38 2.94 11.60
N LEU A 254 -13.45 3.63 10.47
CA LEU A 254 -12.90 4.97 10.25
C LEU A 254 -13.91 6.04 10.61
#